data_AF-A0A941GGQ1-F1
#
_entry.id   AF-A0A941GGQ1-F1
#
_cell.length_a   1.000
_cell.length_b   1.000
_cell.length_c   1.000
_cell.angle_alpha   90.00
_cell.angle_beta   90.00
_cell.angle_gamma   90.00
#
_symmetry.space_group_name_H-M   'P 1'
#
loop_
_entity.id
_entity.type
_entity.pdbx_description
1 polymer ?
#
loop_
_entity_poly.entity_id
_entity_poly.type
_entity_poly.pdbx_seq_one_letter_code
_entity_poly.pdbx_strand_id
1 'polypeptide(L)'
;MRILYLGYLGVNNIGDEVCYEAFAQACERWLNEEYTLFSYPINEAKTLTELYVEKPFDIVVLGGGSLFQGNFFIDLALEAIEMKLPLYCYGTGIDYMTEETIESFKKGEFQLSFTNFHNKEINKEKIKKVIEYSTFAGLRGPLTHKYIKSLPPSSTSNYQIIGDSGMLFTPKIDDYIERKYLHDCNKKIIAVNWGTTNNILFGYDENKLKNQVIKACTNLLNKGYQIVIFPMWDLDIPHCKDLYESIKERGKVTFIPEVCTASQIYYFLSLCHFSLNLKLHANVLSASSGTPFIQLAYRSKGVDFAASIHQLPYTLLTNTNKLAETIEKKEYYLTSNKNRKKIRLAKERIVAKHKNFILSLKK
;
A
#
# COMPACT_ATOMS: atom_id res chain seq x y z
N MET A 1 -9.80 12.40 23.86
CA MET A 1 -10.06 11.02 23.39
C MET A 1 -8.76 10.24 23.25
N ARG A 2 -8.70 9.01 23.76
CA ARG A 2 -7.52 8.12 23.67
C ARG A 2 -7.75 7.10 22.56
N ILE A 3 -6.90 7.12 21.54
CA ILE A 3 -7.04 6.31 20.32
C ILE A 3 -5.97 5.24 20.31
N LEU A 4 -6.38 3.97 20.32
CA LEU A 4 -5.50 2.84 20.04
C LEU A 4 -5.52 2.52 18.54
N TYR A 5 -4.37 2.56 17.89
CA TYR A 5 -4.20 2.17 16.49
C TYR A 5 -3.60 0.76 16.37
N LEU A 6 -4.28 -0.12 15.63
CA LEU A 6 -3.84 -1.48 15.35
C LEU A 6 -3.16 -1.54 13.98
N GLY A 7 -1.91 -1.98 13.91
CA GLY A 7 -1.17 -2.17 12.65
C GLY A 7 0.21 -2.77 12.88
N TYR A 8 0.86 -3.25 11.80
CA TYR A 8 2.20 -3.83 11.85
C TYR A 8 3.28 -2.74 11.97
N LEU A 9 3.39 -2.13 13.15
CA LEU A 9 4.34 -1.04 13.45
C LEU A 9 5.54 -1.57 14.24
N GLY A 10 6.71 -0.96 14.08
CA GLY A 10 7.94 -1.32 14.79
C GLY A 10 8.68 -2.55 14.25
N VAL A 11 8.43 -2.92 12.97
CA VAL A 11 9.05 -4.08 12.30
C VAL A 11 9.89 -3.69 11.07
N ASN A 12 10.34 -2.43 10.99
CA ASN A 12 11.12 -1.85 9.88
C ASN A 12 10.50 -2.01 8.49
N ASN A 13 9.17 -2.09 8.40
CA ASN A 13 8.44 -2.11 7.14
C ASN A 13 7.81 -0.73 6.93
N ILE A 14 8.39 0.07 6.03
CA ILE A 14 7.96 1.45 5.76
C ILE A 14 6.48 1.55 5.37
N GLY A 15 5.90 0.48 4.81
CA GLY A 15 4.53 0.51 4.34
C GLY A 15 3.47 0.78 5.40
N ASP A 16 3.52 0.02 6.50
CA ASP A 16 2.55 0.14 7.58
C ASP A 16 2.81 1.41 8.42
N GLU A 17 4.08 1.82 8.55
CA GLU A 17 4.49 3.09 9.18
C GLU A 17 3.87 4.29 8.44
N VAL A 18 3.93 4.31 7.11
CA VAL A 18 3.30 5.37 6.29
C VAL A 18 1.79 5.48 6.56
N CYS A 19 1.10 4.35 6.76
CA CYS A 19 -0.33 4.38 7.06
C CYS A 19 -0.61 5.01 8.43
N TYR A 20 0.20 4.68 9.45
CA TYR A 20 0.10 5.25 10.78
C TYR A 20 0.45 6.75 10.80
N GLU A 21 1.56 7.14 10.18
CA GLU A 21 1.96 8.56 10.08
C GLU A 21 0.90 9.38 9.34
N ALA A 22 0.34 8.84 8.25
CA ALA A 22 -0.73 9.50 7.51
C ALA A 22 -2.02 9.63 8.33
N PHE A 23 -2.35 8.64 9.17
CA PHE A 23 -3.45 8.74 10.12
C PHE A 23 -3.19 9.82 11.19
N ALA A 24 -2.00 9.84 11.77
CA ALA A 24 -1.61 10.85 12.76
C ALA A 24 -1.71 12.27 12.20
N GLN A 25 -1.20 12.49 10.98
CA GLN A 25 -1.33 13.76 10.26
C GLN A 25 -2.80 14.12 9.98
N ALA A 26 -3.66 13.14 9.71
CA ALA A 26 -5.08 13.38 9.45
C ALA A 26 -5.83 13.77 10.74
N CYS A 27 -5.53 13.12 11.87
CA CYS A 27 -6.05 13.49 13.18
C CYS A 27 -5.64 14.92 13.55
N GLU A 28 -4.36 15.26 13.43
CA GLU A 28 -3.84 16.60 13.72
C GLU A 28 -4.55 17.68 12.88
N ARG A 29 -4.83 17.39 11.61
CA ARG A 29 -5.47 18.34 10.70
C ARG A 29 -6.97 18.52 10.93
N TRP A 30 -7.70 17.47 11.34
CA TRP A 30 -9.17 17.47 11.22
C TRP A 30 -9.95 16.99 12.44
N LEU A 31 -9.34 16.28 13.40
CA LEU A 31 -10.09 15.70 14.51
C LEU A 31 -10.73 16.76 15.42
N ASN A 32 -10.18 17.98 15.46
CA ASN A 32 -10.73 19.15 16.17
C ASN A 32 -11.11 18.89 17.65
N GLU A 33 -10.50 17.89 18.28
CA GLU A 33 -10.71 17.51 19.67
C GLU A 33 -9.35 17.20 20.30
N GLU A 34 -9.23 17.33 21.63
CA GLU A 34 -8.03 16.85 22.33
C GLU A 34 -7.95 15.32 22.23
N TYR A 35 -6.81 14.82 21.78
CA TYR A 35 -6.59 13.39 21.65
C TYR A 35 -5.19 12.95 22.05
N THR A 36 -5.07 11.69 22.43
CA THR A 36 -3.80 10.97 22.45
C THR A 36 -3.89 9.79 21.50
N LEU A 37 -2.87 9.63 20.66
CA LEU A 37 -2.78 8.54 19.69
C LEU A 37 -1.60 7.66 20.10
N PHE A 38 -1.81 6.34 20.11
CA PHE A 38 -0.74 5.39 20.28
C PHE A 38 -1.02 4.10 19.50
N SER A 39 0.07 3.46 19.06
CA SER A 39 0.04 2.17 18.39
C SER A 39 0.00 1.01 19.37
N TYR A 40 -0.62 -0.09 18.96
CA TYR A 40 -0.53 -1.36 19.66
C TYR A 40 0.92 -1.91 19.62
N PRO A 41 1.50 -2.32 20.77
CA PRO A 41 2.88 -2.80 20.84
C PRO A 41 2.98 -4.26 20.39
N ILE A 42 3.16 -4.50 19.08
CA ILE A 42 3.11 -5.85 18.49
C ILE A 42 4.09 -6.85 19.11
N ASN A 43 5.23 -6.38 19.60
CA ASN A 43 6.28 -7.22 20.19
C ASN A 43 5.94 -7.73 21.60
N GLU A 44 4.92 -7.15 22.25
CA GLU A 44 4.49 -7.58 23.59
C GLU A 44 3.42 -8.68 23.54
N ALA A 45 2.77 -8.89 22.39
CA ALA A 45 1.75 -9.92 22.15
C ALA A 45 0.61 -9.98 23.20
N LYS A 46 0.28 -8.84 23.82
CA LYS A 46 -0.79 -8.71 24.82
C LYS A 46 -2.18 -8.74 24.20
N THR A 47 -3.16 -9.32 24.88
CA THR A 47 -4.57 -9.10 24.55
C THR A 47 -4.93 -7.61 24.71
N LEU A 48 -6.04 -7.16 24.09
CA LEU A 48 -6.52 -5.80 24.31
C LEU A 48 -6.96 -5.58 25.75
N THR A 49 -7.47 -6.61 26.42
CA THR A 49 -7.89 -6.51 27.82
C THR A 49 -6.71 -6.22 28.73
N GLU A 50 -5.59 -6.94 28.55
CA GLU A 50 -4.35 -6.70 29.31
C GLU A 50 -3.79 -5.29 29.05
N LEU A 51 -3.72 -4.90 27.77
CA LEU A 51 -3.24 -3.57 27.40
C LEU A 51 -4.12 -2.44 27.99
N TYR A 52 -5.43 -2.65 28.04
CA TYR A 52 -6.38 -1.67 28.55
C TYR A 52 -6.22 -1.40 30.05
N VAL A 53 -5.81 -2.40 30.83
CA VAL A 53 -5.51 -2.23 32.27
C VAL A 53 -4.33 -1.29 32.48
N GLU A 54 -3.28 -1.43 31.67
CA GLU A 54 -2.07 -0.61 31.77
C GLU A 54 -2.28 0.79 31.17
N LYS A 55 -2.97 0.85 30.04
CA LYS A 55 -3.15 2.05 29.25
C LYS A 55 -4.56 2.07 28.65
N PRO A 56 -5.57 2.56 29.39
CA PRO A 56 -6.94 2.54 28.89
C PRO A 56 -7.11 3.48 27.69
N PHE A 57 -7.99 3.11 26.76
CA PHE A 57 -8.30 3.84 25.53
C PHE A 57 -9.82 4.03 25.38
N ASP A 58 -10.23 5.02 24.62
CA ASP A 58 -11.66 5.31 24.42
C ASP A 58 -12.17 4.68 23.11
N ILE A 59 -11.32 4.60 22.08
CA ILE A 59 -11.65 3.99 20.77
C ILE A 59 -10.51 3.13 20.24
N VAL A 60 -10.87 2.15 19.39
CA VAL A 60 -9.93 1.27 18.68
C VAL A 60 -10.04 1.51 17.18
N VAL A 61 -8.90 1.71 16.52
CA VAL A 61 -8.80 1.87 15.07
C VAL A 61 -8.03 0.70 14.48
N LEU A 62 -8.72 -0.15 13.73
CA LEU A 62 -8.08 -1.13 12.85
C LEU A 62 -7.46 -0.37 11.66
N GLY A 63 -6.15 -0.22 11.67
CA GLY A 63 -5.40 0.66 10.79
C GLY A 63 -5.43 0.29 9.30
N GLY A 64 -4.66 1.04 8.51
CA GLY A 64 -4.50 0.81 7.07
C GLY A 64 -3.71 -0.46 6.73
N GLY A 65 -3.58 -0.74 5.43
CA GLY A 65 -2.82 -1.89 4.92
C GLY A 65 -3.70 -3.10 4.62
N SER A 66 -3.17 -4.31 4.86
CA SER A 66 -3.87 -5.57 4.57
C SER A 66 -4.25 -6.32 5.86
N LEU A 67 -5.01 -5.69 6.76
CA LEU A 67 -5.33 -6.31 8.05
C LEU A 67 -6.46 -7.35 7.95
N PHE A 68 -7.20 -7.40 6.84
CA PHE A 68 -8.20 -8.45 6.56
C PHE A 68 -7.60 -9.72 5.92
N GLN A 69 -6.36 -10.08 6.26
CA GLN A 69 -5.67 -11.24 5.68
C GLN A 69 -5.24 -12.30 6.70
N GLY A 70 -5.33 -12.04 8.00
CA GLY A 70 -4.83 -12.93 9.04
C GLY A 70 -5.54 -12.70 10.36
N ASN A 71 -5.41 -13.64 11.29
CA ASN A 71 -6.20 -13.64 12.51
C ASN A 71 -5.76 -12.58 13.52
N PHE A 72 -4.47 -12.29 13.66
CA PHE A 72 -3.93 -11.47 14.76
C PHE A 72 -4.69 -10.14 15.00
N PHE A 73 -4.70 -9.24 14.01
CA PHE A 73 -5.39 -7.95 14.18
C PHE A 73 -6.91 -8.04 14.10
N ILE A 74 -7.44 -9.09 13.48
CA ILE A 74 -8.87 -9.36 13.46
C ILE A 74 -9.33 -9.80 14.86
N ASP A 75 -8.52 -10.60 15.55
CA ASP A 75 -8.80 -11.10 16.89
C ASP A 75 -8.77 -9.94 17.89
N LEU A 76 -7.77 -9.06 17.81
CA LEU A 76 -7.76 -7.82 18.59
C LEU A 76 -8.99 -6.94 18.30
N ALA A 77 -9.41 -6.83 17.03
CA ALA A 77 -10.63 -6.08 16.69
C ALA A 77 -11.90 -6.72 17.26
N LEU A 78 -11.98 -8.06 17.31
CA LEU A 78 -13.07 -8.79 17.95
C LEU A 78 -13.06 -8.61 19.47
N GLU A 79 -11.90 -8.62 20.11
CA GLU A 79 -11.77 -8.30 21.54
C GLU A 79 -12.29 -6.88 21.84
N ALA A 80 -11.99 -5.89 20.99
CA ALA A 80 -12.52 -4.53 21.16
C ALA A 80 -14.07 -4.52 21.13
N ILE A 81 -14.68 -5.31 20.24
CA ILE A 81 -16.14 -5.48 20.16
C ILE A 81 -16.69 -6.13 21.44
N GLU A 82 -16.04 -7.18 21.94
CA GLU A 82 -16.42 -7.86 23.19
C GLU A 82 -16.33 -6.94 24.40
N MET A 83 -15.30 -6.08 24.43
CA MET A 83 -15.12 -5.01 25.43
C MET A 83 -16.10 -3.84 25.27
N LYS A 84 -16.96 -3.86 24.24
CA LYS A 84 -17.92 -2.80 23.88
C LYS A 84 -17.25 -1.45 23.59
N LEU A 85 -16.02 -1.47 23.08
CA LEU A 85 -15.31 -0.28 22.64
C LEU A 85 -15.69 0.08 21.20
N PRO A 86 -15.87 1.37 20.85
CA PRO A 86 -16.04 1.80 19.47
C PRO A 86 -14.87 1.34 18.59
N LEU A 87 -15.20 0.59 17.55
CA LEU A 87 -14.24 0.06 16.59
C LEU A 87 -14.41 0.75 15.24
N TYR A 88 -13.30 1.26 14.69
CA TYR A 88 -13.26 1.89 13.39
C TYR A 88 -12.25 1.18 12.48
N CYS A 89 -12.61 0.85 11.24
CA CYS A 89 -11.65 0.34 10.25
C CYS A 89 -11.17 1.47 9.34
N TYR A 90 -9.86 1.70 9.22
CA TYR A 90 -9.29 2.86 8.55
C TYR A 90 -8.51 2.48 7.28
N GLY A 91 -9.23 2.19 6.19
CA GLY A 91 -8.63 1.99 4.88
C GLY A 91 -7.88 0.65 4.75
N THR A 92 -8.24 -0.33 5.59
CA THR A 92 -7.74 -1.71 5.47
C THR A 92 -8.41 -2.44 4.30
N GLY A 93 -7.70 -3.41 3.74
CA GLY A 93 -8.21 -4.25 2.67
C GLY A 93 -7.83 -5.72 2.81
N ILE A 94 -8.44 -6.53 1.96
CA ILE A 94 -8.10 -7.93 1.81
C ILE A 94 -6.88 -8.12 0.91
N ASP A 95 -6.13 -9.19 1.13
CA ASP A 95 -5.03 -9.62 0.26
C ASP A 95 -5.17 -11.12 -0.02
N TYR A 96 -4.25 -11.74 -0.76
CA TYR A 96 -4.23 -13.18 -1.05
C TYR A 96 -5.48 -13.71 -1.81
N MET A 97 -6.07 -12.88 -2.69
CA MET A 97 -7.00 -13.41 -3.69
C MET A 97 -6.22 -13.98 -4.87
N THR A 98 -6.78 -15.01 -5.50
CA THR A 98 -6.19 -15.70 -6.66
C THR A 98 -6.23 -14.86 -7.93
N GLU A 99 -5.38 -15.21 -8.90
CA GLU A 99 -5.39 -14.63 -10.25
C GLU A 99 -6.77 -14.72 -10.91
N GLU A 100 -7.48 -15.84 -10.75
CA GLU A 100 -8.84 -16.04 -11.25
C GLU A 100 -9.81 -14.98 -10.70
N THR A 101 -9.78 -14.77 -9.39
CA THR A 101 -10.62 -13.76 -8.71
C THR A 101 -10.28 -12.34 -9.20
N ILE A 102 -9.00 -12.08 -9.46
CA ILE A 102 -8.53 -10.79 -9.97
C ILE A 102 -8.98 -10.56 -11.42
N GLU A 103 -8.90 -11.57 -12.28
CA GLU A 103 -9.33 -11.44 -13.67
C GLU A 103 -10.84 -11.31 -13.78
N SER A 104 -11.62 -12.03 -12.97
CA SER A 104 -13.09 -11.88 -12.90
C SER A 104 -13.47 -10.47 -12.43
N PHE A 105 -12.78 -9.94 -11.42
CA PHE A 105 -12.94 -8.56 -10.96
C PHE A 105 -12.66 -7.53 -12.07
N LYS A 106 -11.57 -7.68 -12.82
CA LYS A 106 -11.21 -6.76 -13.91
C LYS A 106 -12.24 -6.77 -15.05
N LYS A 107 -12.93 -7.89 -15.28
CA LYS A 107 -14.01 -8.03 -16.26
C LYS A 107 -15.35 -7.47 -15.78
N GLY A 108 -15.48 -7.14 -14.48
CA GLY A 108 -16.73 -6.70 -13.87
C GLY A 108 -17.62 -7.85 -13.35
N GLU A 109 -17.17 -9.09 -13.49
CA GLU A 109 -17.87 -10.33 -13.14
C GLU A 109 -17.29 -10.92 -11.86
N PHE A 110 -17.26 -10.15 -10.76
CA PHE A 110 -16.57 -10.56 -9.54
C PHE A 110 -17.03 -11.94 -9.04
N GLN A 111 -16.10 -12.89 -9.05
CA GLN A 111 -16.29 -14.27 -8.60
C GLN A 111 -15.11 -14.68 -7.72
N LEU A 112 -15.42 -15.26 -6.56
CA LEU A 112 -14.42 -15.83 -5.68
C LEU A 112 -13.99 -17.20 -6.18
N SER A 113 -12.69 -17.42 -6.29
CA SER A 113 -12.15 -18.75 -6.57
C SER A 113 -12.43 -19.71 -5.40
N PHE A 114 -12.59 -20.99 -5.73
CA PHE A 114 -12.66 -22.08 -4.75
C PHE A 114 -11.29 -22.42 -4.16
N THR A 115 -10.21 -21.91 -4.76
CA THR A 115 -8.83 -22.14 -4.31
C THR A 115 -8.29 -20.95 -3.54
N ASN A 116 -7.34 -21.21 -2.64
CA ASN A 116 -6.66 -20.16 -1.87
C ASN A 116 -5.32 -19.84 -2.52
N PHE A 117 -5.01 -18.55 -2.69
CA PHE A 117 -3.69 -18.13 -3.16
C PHE A 117 -2.65 -18.49 -2.11
N HIS A 118 -1.63 -19.26 -2.50
CA HIS A 118 -0.58 -19.74 -1.61
C HIS A 118 -1.11 -20.48 -0.35
N ASN A 119 -2.20 -21.25 -0.51
CA ASN A 119 -2.86 -22.00 0.57
C ASN A 119 -3.26 -21.16 1.79
N LYS A 120 -3.32 -19.83 1.65
CA LYS A 120 -3.67 -18.95 2.76
C LYS A 120 -5.18 -18.80 2.87
N GLU A 121 -5.72 -19.37 3.94
CA GLU A 121 -7.13 -19.21 4.26
C GLU A 121 -7.41 -17.85 4.88
N ILE A 122 -8.50 -17.22 4.45
CA ILE A 122 -8.98 -15.94 4.96
C ILE A 122 -10.25 -16.21 5.76
N ASN A 123 -10.26 -15.81 7.03
CA ASN A 123 -11.38 -16.07 7.92
C ASN A 123 -12.55 -15.12 7.63
N LYS A 124 -13.42 -15.55 6.71
CA LYS A 124 -14.61 -14.82 6.23
C LYS A 124 -15.54 -14.41 7.38
N GLU A 125 -15.78 -15.32 8.32
CA GLU A 125 -16.70 -15.08 9.44
C GLU A 125 -16.18 -14.01 10.40
N LYS A 126 -14.89 -14.05 10.75
CA LYS A 126 -14.30 -13.04 11.61
C LYS A 126 -14.28 -11.66 10.95
N ILE A 127 -13.90 -11.58 9.67
CA ILE A 127 -13.93 -10.32 8.91
C ILE A 127 -15.36 -9.74 8.89
N LYS A 128 -16.35 -10.59 8.60
CA LYS A 128 -17.75 -10.17 8.56
C LYS A 128 -18.21 -9.60 9.90
N LYS A 129 -17.91 -10.28 11.02
CA LYS A 129 -18.19 -9.76 12.37
C LYS A 129 -17.52 -8.41 12.61
N VAL A 130 -16.24 -8.26 12.28
CA VAL A 130 -15.53 -6.98 12.43
C VAL A 130 -16.24 -5.86 11.66
N ILE A 131 -16.66 -6.10 10.41
CA ILE A 131 -17.38 -5.10 9.62
C ILE A 131 -18.76 -4.78 10.20
N GLU A 132 -19.52 -5.79 10.61
CA GLU A 132 -20.87 -5.65 11.14
C GLU A 132 -20.92 -4.85 12.45
N TYR A 133 -19.96 -5.08 13.34
CA TYR A 133 -19.90 -4.44 14.66
C TYR A 133 -18.96 -3.22 14.71
N SER A 134 -18.28 -2.88 13.61
CA SER A 134 -17.56 -1.62 13.53
C SER A 134 -18.54 -0.45 13.58
N THR A 135 -18.22 0.57 14.38
CA THR A 135 -18.91 1.87 14.36
C THR A 135 -18.86 2.47 12.96
N PHE A 136 -17.72 2.34 12.29
CA PHE A 136 -17.57 2.68 10.88
C PHE A 136 -16.44 1.90 10.22
N ALA A 137 -16.70 1.27 9.08
CA ALA A 137 -15.68 0.53 8.34
C ALA A 137 -15.27 1.21 7.01
N GLY A 138 -14.14 1.89 7.03
CA GLY A 138 -13.45 2.38 5.84
C GLY A 138 -12.63 1.29 5.16
N LEU A 139 -12.96 0.96 3.91
CA LEU A 139 -12.27 -0.03 3.10
C LEU A 139 -11.22 0.62 2.17
N ARG A 140 -10.12 -0.09 1.91
CA ARG A 140 -9.03 0.36 1.02
C ARG A 140 -9.48 0.60 -0.41
N GLY A 141 -10.27 -0.31 -0.99
CA GLY A 141 -10.57 -0.26 -2.42
C GLY A 141 -11.77 -1.11 -2.87
N PRO A 142 -12.09 -1.03 -4.18
CA PRO A 142 -13.26 -1.69 -4.76
C PRO A 142 -13.21 -3.22 -4.71
N LEU A 143 -12.03 -3.84 -4.74
CA LEU A 143 -11.91 -5.30 -4.69
C LEU A 143 -12.28 -5.80 -3.29
N THR A 144 -11.75 -5.16 -2.24
CA THR A 144 -12.16 -5.45 -0.84
C THR A 144 -13.66 -5.26 -0.68
N HIS A 145 -14.22 -4.17 -1.19
CA HIS A 145 -15.65 -3.92 -1.12
C HIS A 145 -16.50 -4.99 -1.83
N LYS A 146 -16.09 -5.47 -3.00
CA LYS A 146 -16.76 -6.57 -3.70
C LYS A 146 -16.70 -7.88 -2.91
N TYR A 147 -15.56 -8.16 -2.28
CA TYR A 147 -15.40 -9.31 -1.39
C TYR A 147 -16.39 -9.28 -0.22
N ILE A 148 -16.42 -8.17 0.53
CA ILE A 148 -17.33 -8.03 1.68
C ILE A 148 -18.79 -8.20 1.24
N LYS A 149 -19.18 -7.63 0.09
CA LYS A 149 -20.53 -7.80 -0.46
C LYS A 149 -20.88 -9.24 -0.83
N SER A 150 -19.90 -10.07 -1.15
CA SER A 150 -20.11 -11.49 -1.50
C SER A 150 -20.24 -12.43 -0.30
N LEU A 151 -19.98 -11.96 0.93
CA LEU A 151 -20.09 -12.78 2.14
C LEU A 151 -21.56 -12.89 2.59
N PRO A 152 -22.14 -14.09 2.71
CA PRO A 152 -23.54 -14.27 3.13
C PRO A 152 -23.72 -14.32 4.67
N PRO A 153 -24.89 -13.90 5.20
CA PRO A 153 -25.72 -12.81 4.68
C PRO A 153 -24.91 -11.53 4.44
N SER A 154 -25.29 -10.80 3.39
CA SER A 154 -24.64 -9.54 3.04
C SER A 154 -24.71 -8.56 4.21
N SER A 155 -23.54 -8.12 4.70
CA SER A 155 -23.43 -7.13 5.77
C SER A 155 -24.15 -5.82 5.38
N THR A 156 -24.96 -5.28 6.30
CA THR A 156 -25.74 -4.06 6.12
C THR A 156 -24.90 -2.80 6.42
N SER A 157 -24.93 -1.87 5.46
CA SER A 157 -24.69 -0.40 5.50
C SER A 157 -23.47 0.26 6.20
N ASN A 158 -22.69 -0.38 7.06
CA ASN A 158 -21.69 0.33 7.89
C ASN A 158 -20.27 0.39 7.28
N TYR A 159 -20.13 0.27 5.96
CA TYR A 159 -18.82 0.39 5.31
C TYR A 159 -18.83 1.21 4.02
N GLN A 160 -17.72 1.89 3.75
CA GLN A 160 -17.49 2.63 2.51
C GLN A 160 -16.05 2.48 2.03
N ILE A 161 -15.83 2.60 0.72
CA ILE A 161 -14.46 2.70 0.20
C ILE A 161 -13.93 4.10 0.52
N ILE A 162 -12.97 4.20 1.44
CA ILE A 162 -12.29 5.46 1.77
C ILE A 162 -10.96 5.63 1.02
N GLY A 163 -10.30 4.54 0.65
CA GLY A 163 -8.98 4.57 0.03
C GLY A 163 -7.90 3.98 0.93
N ASP A 164 -6.68 3.90 0.39
CA ASP A 164 -5.49 3.58 1.18
C ASP A 164 -5.04 4.82 1.96
N SER A 165 -4.83 4.68 3.27
CA SER A 165 -4.48 5.80 4.15
C SER A 165 -3.15 6.46 3.79
N GLY A 166 -2.19 5.72 3.20
CA GLY A 166 -0.92 6.29 2.79
C GLY A 166 -1.05 7.38 1.72
N MET A 167 -2.20 7.48 1.04
CA MET A 167 -2.50 8.59 0.11
C MET A 167 -2.56 9.95 0.79
N LEU A 168 -2.78 10.02 2.10
CA LEU A 168 -2.84 11.27 2.86
C LEU A 168 -1.47 11.81 3.25
N PHE A 169 -0.45 10.94 3.17
CA PHE A 169 0.90 11.27 3.57
C PHE A 169 1.40 12.50 2.82
N THR A 170 1.74 13.53 3.59
CA THR A 170 2.26 14.80 3.08
C THR A 170 3.29 15.31 4.10
N PRO A 171 4.53 14.79 4.04
CA PRO A 171 5.57 15.11 5.00
C PRO A 171 6.19 16.49 4.74
N LYS A 172 7.01 16.95 5.68
CA LYS A 172 7.98 18.02 5.38
C LYS A 172 9.00 17.50 4.37
N ILE A 173 9.59 18.41 3.60
CA ILE A 173 10.65 18.08 2.65
C ILE A 173 11.82 17.44 3.41
N ASP A 174 12.29 16.30 2.92
CA ASP A 174 13.50 15.63 3.36
C ASP A 174 14.29 15.18 2.11
N ASP A 175 15.32 15.96 1.79
CA ASP A 175 16.12 15.87 0.56
C ASP A 175 17.33 14.92 0.66
N TYR A 176 17.39 14.10 1.71
CA TYR A 176 18.52 13.22 1.99
C TYR A 176 18.92 12.35 0.79
N ILE A 177 17.95 11.71 0.12
CA ILE A 177 18.22 10.85 -1.04
C ILE A 177 18.80 11.67 -2.19
N GLU A 178 18.25 12.87 -2.44
CA GLU A 178 18.74 13.75 -3.48
C GLU A 178 20.21 14.12 -3.23
N ARG A 179 20.51 14.64 -2.04
CA ARG A 179 21.87 15.08 -1.69
C ARG A 179 22.88 13.94 -1.65
N LYS A 180 22.49 12.76 -1.17
CA LYS A 180 23.41 11.62 -0.96
C LYS A 180 23.63 10.79 -2.23
N TYR A 181 22.59 10.59 -3.03
CA TYR A 181 22.60 9.61 -4.12
C TYR A 181 22.38 10.21 -5.51
N LEU A 182 21.75 11.38 -5.63
CA LEU A 182 21.43 11.97 -6.93
C LEU A 182 22.44 13.06 -7.30
N HIS A 183 23.46 12.70 -8.06
CA HIS A 183 24.51 13.63 -8.48
C HIS A 183 24.15 14.46 -9.73
N ASP A 184 23.08 14.11 -10.45
CA ASP A 184 22.63 14.82 -11.65
C ASP A 184 21.10 14.79 -11.76
N CYS A 185 20.43 15.73 -11.08
CA CYS A 185 18.97 15.86 -11.06
C CYS A 185 18.37 16.45 -12.34
N ASN A 186 19.18 16.89 -13.31
CA ASN A 186 18.69 17.40 -14.59
C ASN A 186 18.23 16.28 -15.55
N LYS A 187 18.58 15.02 -15.26
CA LYS A 187 18.15 13.88 -16.06
C LYS A 187 16.78 13.37 -15.62
N LYS A 188 16.08 12.72 -16.56
CA LYS A 188 14.78 12.09 -16.28
C LYS A 188 15.01 10.82 -15.45
N ILE A 189 14.69 10.89 -14.16
CA ILE A 189 14.87 9.78 -13.22
C ILE A 189 13.65 8.86 -13.24
N ILE A 190 13.88 7.55 -13.35
CA ILE A 190 12.90 6.49 -13.08
C ILE A 190 13.28 5.79 -11.78
N ALA A 191 12.40 5.87 -10.80
CA ALA A 191 12.55 5.11 -9.56
C ALA A 191 12.12 3.65 -9.79
N VAL A 192 12.90 2.70 -9.30
CA VAL A 192 12.60 1.27 -9.37
C VAL A 192 12.59 0.71 -7.96
N ASN A 193 11.39 0.47 -7.43
CA ASN A 193 11.28 -0.28 -6.19
C ASN A 193 11.30 -1.79 -6.48
N TRP A 194 12.27 -2.46 -5.87
CA TRP A 194 12.46 -3.90 -5.96
C TRP A 194 12.66 -4.51 -4.57
N GLY A 195 12.59 -5.84 -4.50
CA GLY A 195 12.71 -6.58 -3.24
C GLY A 195 12.22 -8.01 -3.36
N THR A 196 12.19 -8.72 -2.25
CA THR A 196 11.67 -10.10 -2.17
C THR A 196 10.23 -10.13 -1.69
N THR A 197 9.49 -11.11 -2.19
CA THR A 197 8.17 -11.54 -1.70
C THR A 197 8.22 -12.98 -1.21
N ASN A 198 9.42 -13.57 -1.11
CA ASN A 198 9.66 -14.99 -0.83
C ASN A 198 8.93 -15.94 -1.79
N ASN A 199 8.90 -15.57 -3.08
CA ASN A 199 8.10 -16.22 -4.13
C ASN A 199 6.58 -16.25 -3.85
N ILE A 200 6.08 -15.42 -2.92
CA ILE A 200 4.64 -15.22 -2.68
C ILE A 200 4.14 -14.08 -3.57
N LEU A 201 4.14 -14.36 -4.87
CA LEU A 201 3.65 -13.49 -5.94
C LEU A 201 2.89 -14.28 -6.99
N PHE A 202 2.01 -13.61 -7.76
CA PHE A 202 1.39 -14.23 -8.92
C PHE A 202 2.45 -14.75 -9.88
N GLY A 203 2.32 -16.03 -10.27
CA GLY A 203 3.30 -16.75 -11.08
C GLY A 203 4.45 -17.43 -10.32
N TYR A 204 4.60 -17.19 -9.01
CA TYR A 204 5.51 -17.91 -8.09
C TYR A 204 6.99 -17.95 -8.50
N ASP A 205 7.46 -16.96 -9.29
CA ASP A 205 8.83 -16.90 -9.81
C ASP A 205 9.36 -15.47 -9.86
N GLU A 206 10.06 -15.06 -8.80
CA GLU A 206 10.71 -13.74 -8.71
C GLU A 206 11.85 -13.57 -9.72
N ASN A 207 12.56 -14.64 -10.06
CA ASN A 207 13.68 -14.56 -10.99
C ASN A 207 13.20 -14.26 -12.41
N LYS A 208 12.09 -14.89 -12.82
CA LYS A 208 11.44 -14.58 -14.09
C LYS A 208 10.96 -13.14 -14.15
N LEU A 209 10.36 -12.64 -13.07
CA LEU A 209 9.97 -11.23 -12.98
C LEU A 209 11.21 -10.30 -13.02
N LYS A 210 12.28 -10.62 -12.29
CA LYS A 210 13.54 -9.87 -12.28
C LYS A 210 14.09 -9.70 -13.69
N ASN A 211 14.10 -10.76 -14.49
CA ASN A 211 14.55 -10.72 -15.88
C ASN A 211 13.72 -9.76 -16.75
N GLN A 212 12.40 -9.69 -16.50
CA GLN A 212 11.53 -8.72 -17.16
C GLN A 212 11.85 -7.28 -16.73
N VAL A 213 12.16 -7.06 -15.44
CA VAL A 213 12.57 -5.75 -14.92
C VAL A 213 13.92 -5.33 -15.50
N ILE A 214 14.91 -6.23 -15.57
CA ILE A 214 16.22 -5.97 -16.21
C ILE A 214 16.04 -5.51 -17.66
N LYS A 215 15.21 -6.23 -18.44
CA LYS A 215 14.90 -5.88 -19.83
C LYS A 215 14.26 -4.48 -19.92
N ALA A 216 13.29 -4.19 -19.05
CA ALA A 216 12.64 -2.89 -19.01
C ALA A 216 13.60 -1.75 -18.65
N CYS A 217 14.41 -1.92 -17.61
CA CYS A 217 15.42 -0.93 -17.20
C CYS A 217 16.43 -0.69 -18.33
N THR A 218 16.90 -1.74 -18.99
CA THR A 218 17.83 -1.62 -20.13
C THR A 218 17.22 -0.79 -21.27
N ASN A 219 15.95 -1.04 -21.60
CA ASN A 219 15.25 -0.25 -22.64
C ASN A 219 15.11 1.23 -22.24
N LEU A 220 14.86 1.52 -20.96
CA LEU A 220 14.77 2.89 -20.46
C LEU A 220 16.15 3.60 -20.46
N LEU A 221 17.21 2.90 -20.07
CA LEU A 221 18.58 3.42 -20.14
C LEU A 221 18.99 3.79 -21.57
N ASN A 222 18.61 2.97 -22.55
CA ASN A 222 18.82 3.24 -23.98
C ASN A 222 18.06 4.49 -24.47
N LYS A 223 16.96 4.87 -23.81
CA LYS A 223 16.20 6.11 -24.08
C LYS A 223 16.74 7.33 -23.33
N GLY A 224 17.84 7.19 -22.58
CA GLY A 224 18.49 8.27 -21.86
C GLY A 224 17.93 8.56 -20.46
N TYR A 225 17.09 7.67 -19.92
CA TYR A 225 16.68 7.76 -18.52
C TYR A 225 17.83 7.40 -17.58
N GLN A 226 17.77 7.93 -16.36
CA GLN A 226 18.51 7.39 -15.22
C GLN A 226 17.60 6.46 -14.42
N ILE A 227 18.18 5.38 -13.91
CA ILE A 227 17.46 4.43 -13.05
C ILE A 227 17.98 4.57 -11.63
N VAL A 228 17.08 4.64 -10.64
CA VAL A 228 17.42 4.63 -9.22
C VAL A 228 16.68 3.48 -8.55
N ILE A 229 17.41 2.49 -8.06
CA ILE A 229 16.86 1.29 -7.42
C ILE A 229 16.85 1.49 -5.91
N PHE A 230 15.69 1.25 -5.27
CA PHE A 230 15.52 1.46 -3.83
C PHE A 230 14.67 0.39 -3.13
N PRO A 231 15.04 -0.01 -1.89
CA PRO A 231 14.28 -0.96 -1.07
C PRO A 231 13.16 -0.27 -0.26
N MET A 232 12.20 -1.05 0.25
CA MET A 232 11.19 -0.59 1.23
C MET A 232 11.25 -1.35 2.57
N TRP A 233 12.12 -2.35 2.65
CA TRP A 233 12.32 -3.22 3.80
C TRP A 233 13.77 -3.72 3.80
N ASP A 234 14.34 -3.99 4.98
CA ASP A 234 15.75 -4.38 5.11
C ASP A 234 16.06 -5.65 4.32
N LEU A 235 15.13 -6.62 4.29
CA LEU A 235 15.29 -7.84 3.50
C LEU A 235 15.30 -7.59 1.99
N ASP A 236 14.88 -6.42 1.51
CA ASP A 236 14.90 -6.09 0.08
C ASP A 236 16.29 -5.64 -0.40
N ILE A 237 17.18 -5.21 0.51
CA ILE A 237 18.49 -4.64 0.16
C ILE A 237 19.33 -5.61 -0.70
N PRO A 238 19.51 -6.90 -0.32
CA PRO A 238 20.30 -7.83 -1.13
C PRO A 238 19.70 -8.05 -2.52
N HIS A 239 18.38 -8.09 -2.63
CA HIS A 239 17.68 -8.28 -3.90
C HIS A 239 17.75 -7.04 -4.80
N CYS A 240 17.73 -5.84 -4.22
CA CYS A 240 17.97 -4.60 -4.95
C CYS A 240 19.41 -4.54 -5.48
N LYS A 241 20.39 -4.96 -4.66
CA LYS A 241 21.79 -5.06 -5.07
C LYS A 241 21.97 -6.05 -6.23
N ASP A 242 21.38 -7.23 -6.14
CA ASP A 242 21.41 -8.24 -7.21
C ASP A 242 20.78 -7.72 -8.53
N LEU A 243 19.64 -7.01 -8.44
CA LEU A 243 19.05 -6.34 -9.61
C LEU A 243 20.01 -5.30 -10.21
N TYR A 244 20.60 -4.45 -9.38
CA TYR A 244 21.57 -3.44 -9.79
C TYR A 244 22.78 -4.08 -10.50
N GLU A 245 23.35 -5.13 -9.92
CA GLU A 245 24.52 -5.82 -10.46
C GLU A 245 24.23 -6.54 -11.78
N SER A 246 22.98 -6.96 -11.99
CA SER A 246 22.51 -7.62 -13.21
C SER A 246 22.31 -6.69 -14.40
N ILE A 247 22.29 -5.36 -14.19
CA ILE A 247 22.17 -4.37 -15.28
C ILE A 247 23.57 -3.97 -15.77
N LYS A 248 23.83 -4.13 -17.08
CA LYS A 248 25.17 -3.91 -17.68
C LYS A 248 25.61 -2.44 -17.65
N GLU A 249 24.70 -1.50 -17.89
CA GLU A 249 25.00 -0.05 -17.98
C GLU A 249 25.05 0.64 -16.60
N ARG A 250 25.93 0.18 -15.70
CA ARG A 250 25.97 0.64 -14.29
C ARG A 250 26.17 2.15 -14.11
N GLY A 251 26.90 2.83 -15.01
CA GLY A 251 27.18 4.27 -14.91
C GLY A 251 25.95 5.19 -14.96
N LYS A 252 24.77 4.66 -15.29
CA LYS A 252 23.48 5.38 -15.34
C LYS A 252 22.45 4.82 -14.34
N VAL A 253 22.86 3.86 -13.51
CA VAL A 253 22.02 3.24 -12.50
C VAL A 253 22.57 3.59 -11.13
N THR A 254 21.72 4.12 -10.25
CA THR A 254 22.04 4.36 -8.86
C THR A 254 21.35 3.32 -7.99
N PHE A 255 22.05 2.78 -7.00
CA PHE A 255 21.50 1.88 -6.00
C PHE A 255 21.54 2.56 -4.63
N ILE A 256 20.40 2.57 -3.94
CA ILE A 256 20.29 3.03 -2.55
C ILE A 256 20.46 1.81 -1.62
N PRO A 257 21.59 1.67 -0.91
CA PRO A 257 21.92 0.48 -0.10
C PRO A 257 21.32 0.51 1.31
N GLU A 258 20.24 1.26 1.53
CA GLU A 258 19.61 1.42 2.84
C GLU A 258 18.10 1.64 2.70
N VAL A 259 17.33 1.31 3.74
CA VAL A 259 15.91 1.67 3.83
C VAL A 259 15.80 3.10 4.34
N CYS A 260 15.48 4.01 3.43
CA CYS A 260 15.23 5.41 3.76
C CYS A 260 13.85 5.60 4.43
N THR A 261 13.65 6.73 5.11
CA THR A 261 12.38 7.04 5.75
C THR A 261 11.26 7.29 4.72
N ALA A 262 10.01 7.20 5.15
CA ALA A 262 8.85 7.53 4.34
C ALA A 262 8.95 8.94 3.70
N SER A 263 9.38 9.93 4.48
CA SER A 263 9.55 11.32 4.04
C SER A 263 10.62 11.46 2.95
N GLN A 264 11.75 10.77 3.11
CA GLN A 264 12.85 10.76 2.14
C GLN A 264 12.42 10.12 0.83
N ILE A 265 11.75 8.96 0.91
CA ILE A 265 11.23 8.25 -0.27
C ILE A 265 10.14 9.09 -0.96
N TYR A 266 9.25 9.72 -0.20
CA TYR A 266 8.20 10.59 -0.74
C TYR A 266 8.80 11.74 -1.56
N TYR A 267 9.78 12.46 -0.99
CA TYR A 267 10.43 13.57 -1.66
C TYR A 267 11.20 13.09 -2.91
N PHE A 268 12.00 12.03 -2.79
CA PHE A 268 12.68 11.40 -3.94
C PHE A 268 11.71 11.04 -5.07
N LEU A 269 10.59 10.38 -4.75
CA LEU A 269 9.59 10.01 -5.75
C LEU A 269 8.98 11.25 -6.41
N SER A 270 8.81 12.37 -5.71
CA SER A 270 8.27 13.62 -6.28
C SER A 270 9.17 14.22 -7.39
N LEU A 271 10.48 13.95 -7.33
CA LEU A 271 11.46 14.35 -8.34
C LEU A 271 11.43 13.45 -9.59
N CYS A 272 10.82 12.26 -9.50
CA CYS A 272 10.89 11.26 -10.55
C CYS A 272 9.91 11.53 -11.70
N HIS A 273 10.30 11.08 -12.88
CA HIS A 273 9.47 11.16 -14.09
C HIS A 273 8.31 10.17 -14.03
N PHE A 274 8.61 8.94 -13.60
CA PHE A 274 7.66 7.93 -13.11
C PHE A 274 8.40 6.88 -12.25
N SER A 275 7.68 5.94 -11.65
CA SER A 275 8.26 4.81 -10.92
C SER A 275 7.77 3.45 -11.43
N LEU A 276 8.58 2.41 -11.23
CA LEU A 276 8.23 1.00 -11.44
C LEU A 276 8.36 0.29 -10.10
N ASN A 277 7.25 -0.20 -9.55
CA ASN A 277 7.22 -0.60 -8.15
C ASN A 277 6.62 -1.98 -7.91
N LEU A 278 7.36 -2.82 -7.17
CA LEU A 278 6.89 -4.11 -6.68
C LEU A 278 6.07 -3.99 -5.39
N LYS A 279 6.56 -3.26 -4.39
CA LYS A 279 5.90 -3.15 -3.08
C LYS A 279 4.71 -2.19 -3.17
N LEU A 280 3.60 -2.56 -2.53
CA LEU A 280 2.37 -1.76 -2.54
C LEU A 280 2.64 -0.30 -2.13
N HIS A 281 3.28 -0.09 -0.99
CA HIS A 281 3.44 1.25 -0.45
C HIS A 281 4.43 2.13 -1.23
N ALA A 282 5.32 1.57 -2.05
CA ALA A 282 6.06 2.36 -3.04
C ALA A 282 5.12 2.96 -4.12
N ASN A 283 4.10 2.21 -4.52
CA ASN A 283 3.03 2.71 -5.42
C ASN A 283 2.16 3.76 -4.72
N VAL A 284 1.80 3.54 -3.45
CA VAL A 284 1.03 4.51 -2.65
C VAL A 284 1.80 5.82 -2.50
N LEU A 285 3.10 5.77 -2.15
CA LEU A 285 3.95 6.97 -2.04
C LEU A 285 4.18 7.66 -3.39
N SER A 286 4.26 6.91 -4.50
CA SER A 286 4.32 7.50 -5.83
C SER A 286 3.03 8.27 -6.14
N ALA A 287 1.88 7.65 -5.87
CA ALA A 287 0.58 8.30 -6.06
C ALA A 287 0.40 9.53 -5.14
N SER A 288 0.83 9.45 -3.88
CA SER A 288 0.68 10.52 -2.89
C SER A 288 1.60 11.72 -3.17
N SER A 289 2.77 11.49 -3.78
CA SER A 289 3.68 12.53 -4.30
C SER A 289 3.28 13.07 -5.67
N GLY A 290 2.24 12.51 -6.30
CA GLY A 290 1.79 12.93 -7.63
C GLY A 290 2.64 12.37 -8.78
N THR A 291 3.49 11.40 -8.49
CA THR A 291 4.38 10.73 -9.44
C THR A 291 3.66 9.56 -10.12
N PRO A 292 3.60 9.53 -11.46
CA PRO A 292 3.09 8.40 -12.21
C PRO A 292 3.85 7.12 -11.88
N PHE A 293 3.17 5.98 -11.91
CA PHE A 293 3.81 4.71 -11.58
C PHE A 293 3.26 3.55 -12.41
N ILE A 294 4.07 2.52 -12.56
CA ILE A 294 3.67 1.20 -13.01
C ILE A 294 3.76 0.27 -11.81
N GLN A 295 2.65 -0.38 -11.52
CA GLN A 295 2.57 -1.32 -10.42
C GLN A 295 2.79 -2.74 -10.91
N LEU A 296 3.78 -3.41 -10.33
CA LEU A 296 3.93 -4.87 -10.40
C LEU A 296 3.12 -5.46 -9.26
N ALA A 297 1.83 -5.69 -9.50
CA ALA A 297 0.90 -6.23 -8.53
C ALA A 297 1.22 -7.70 -8.27
N TYR A 298 2.07 -7.94 -7.28
CA TYR A 298 2.49 -9.28 -6.87
C TYR A 298 1.39 -10.04 -6.13
N ARG A 299 0.46 -9.32 -5.48
CA ARG A 299 -0.75 -9.88 -4.86
C ARG A 299 -1.96 -8.96 -5.05
N SER A 300 -3.13 -9.44 -4.64
CA SER A 300 -4.42 -8.77 -4.85
C SER A 300 -4.51 -7.38 -4.22
N LYS A 301 -3.77 -7.11 -3.13
CA LYS A 301 -3.74 -5.76 -2.52
C LYS A 301 -3.31 -4.64 -3.47
N GLY A 302 -2.40 -4.94 -4.40
CA GLY A 302 -2.00 -3.98 -5.43
C GLY A 302 -3.17 -3.63 -6.34
N VAL A 303 -3.89 -4.64 -6.82
CA VAL A 303 -5.03 -4.46 -7.72
C VAL A 303 -6.14 -3.65 -7.04
N ASP A 304 -6.41 -3.92 -5.76
CA ASP A 304 -7.40 -3.21 -4.96
C ASP A 304 -7.07 -1.70 -4.85
N PHE A 305 -5.81 -1.38 -4.52
CA PHE A 305 -5.34 0.00 -4.50
C PHE A 305 -5.41 0.67 -5.89
N ALA A 306 -4.90 0.01 -6.93
CA ALA A 306 -4.91 0.57 -8.28
C ALA A 306 -6.34 0.83 -8.79
N ALA A 307 -7.31 -0.01 -8.41
CA ALA A 307 -8.71 0.21 -8.71
C ALA A 307 -9.29 1.45 -8.00
N SER A 308 -8.86 1.73 -6.76
CA SER A 308 -9.37 2.87 -5.98
C SER A 308 -8.95 4.24 -6.57
N ILE A 309 -7.85 4.28 -7.32
CA ILE A 309 -7.32 5.51 -7.95
C ILE A 309 -7.32 5.48 -9.49
N HIS A 310 -8.07 4.55 -10.11
CA HIS A 310 -8.19 4.40 -11.57
C HIS A 310 -6.85 4.16 -12.30
N GLN A 311 -5.92 3.44 -11.66
CA GLN A 311 -4.61 3.07 -12.20
C GLN A 311 -4.51 1.59 -12.63
N LEU A 312 -5.63 0.87 -12.72
CA LEU A 312 -5.65 -0.49 -13.28
C LEU A 312 -4.98 -0.59 -14.67
N PRO A 313 -5.13 0.39 -15.60
CA PRO A 313 -4.41 0.34 -16.86
C PRO A 313 -2.88 0.36 -16.73
N TYR A 314 -2.30 0.74 -15.60
CA TYR A 314 -0.84 0.75 -15.34
C TYR A 314 -0.43 -0.31 -14.31
N THR A 315 -1.32 -1.26 -14.04
CA THR A 315 -1.09 -2.37 -13.12
C THR A 315 -0.94 -3.67 -13.87
N LEU A 316 0.17 -4.35 -13.64
CA LEU A 316 0.49 -5.65 -14.23
C LEU A 316 0.57 -6.69 -13.12
N LEU A 317 -0.05 -7.85 -13.31
CA LEU A 317 0.20 -9.00 -12.44
C LEU A 317 1.62 -9.50 -12.70
N THR A 318 2.29 -10.01 -11.67
CA THR A 318 3.70 -10.41 -11.75
C THR A 318 3.96 -11.65 -12.59
N ASN A 319 2.93 -12.42 -12.94
CA ASN A 319 3.02 -13.52 -13.90
C ASN A 319 3.10 -13.06 -15.37
N THR A 320 3.16 -11.74 -15.62
CA THR A 320 3.28 -11.17 -16.97
C THR A 320 4.63 -11.44 -17.62
N ASN A 321 4.62 -11.71 -18.93
CA ASN A 321 5.82 -11.72 -19.79
C ASN A 321 5.93 -10.46 -20.67
N LYS A 322 5.08 -9.45 -20.44
CA LYS A 322 4.91 -8.28 -21.31
C LYS A 322 5.28 -6.97 -20.62
N LEU A 323 6.10 -7.01 -19.56
CA LEU A 323 6.45 -5.81 -18.79
C LEU A 323 7.14 -4.76 -19.65
N ALA A 324 8.24 -5.14 -20.32
CA ALA A 324 9.00 -4.23 -21.17
C ALA A 324 8.15 -3.63 -22.31
N GLU A 325 7.35 -4.46 -22.98
CA GLU A 325 6.42 -4.01 -24.04
C GLU A 325 5.36 -3.05 -23.49
N THR A 326 4.86 -3.30 -22.28
CA THR A 326 3.85 -2.44 -21.65
C THR A 326 4.45 -1.09 -21.30
N ILE A 327 5.65 -1.07 -20.73
CA ILE A 327 6.38 0.18 -20.43
C ILE A 327 6.57 0.97 -21.71
N GLU A 328 7.10 0.34 -22.76
CA GLU A 328 7.36 0.98 -24.04
C GLU A 328 6.10 1.60 -24.66
N LYS A 329 4.98 0.88 -24.66
CA LYS A 329 3.71 1.37 -25.20
C LYS A 329 3.07 2.48 -24.35
N LYS A 330 3.30 2.48 -23.04
CA LYS A 330 2.60 3.37 -22.10
C LYS A 330 3.43 4.54 -21.62
N GLU A 331 4.74 4.55 -21.86
CA GLU A 331 5.69 5.58 -21.40
C GLU A 331 5.21 7.00 -21.69
N TYR A 332 4.80 7.26 -22.94
CA TYR A 332 4.32 8.60 -23.35
C TYR A 332 3.11 9.04 -22.52
N TYR A 333 2.13 8.16 -22.31
CA TYR A 333 0.95 8.51 -21.53
C TYR A 333 1.26 8.58 -20.03
N LEU A 334 2.06 7.65 -19.49
CA LEU A 334 2.47 7.62 -18.09
C LEU A 334 3.03 8.96 -17.65
N THR A 335 3.86 9.53 -18.52
CA THR A 335 4.62 10.75 -18.26
C THR A 335 3.87 12.02 -18.68
N SER A 336 2.67 11.89 -19.24
CA SER A 336 1.83 13.01 -19.63
C SER A 336 1.27 13.77 -18.41
N ASN A 337 1.13 15.09 -18.56
CA ASN A 337 0.43 15.93 -17.57
C ASN A 337 -1.00 15.45 -17.28
N LYS A 338 -1.65 14.79 -18.26
CA LYS A 338 -2.98 14.20 -18.10
C LYS A 338 -2.98 13.09 -17.03
N ASN A 339 -1.97 12.23 -17.00
CA ASN A 339 -1.91 11.16 -16.01
C ASN A 339 -1.59 11.70 -14.60
N ARG A 340 -0.62 12.63 -14.49
CA ARG A 340 -0.32 13.32 -13.23
C ARG A 340 -1.56 14.01 -12.65
N LYS A 341 -2.33 14.71 -13.49
CA LYS A 341 -3.61 15.33 -13.08
C LYS A 341 -4.61 14.30 -12.57
N LYS A 342 -4.73 13.13 -13.21
CA LYS A 342 -5.64 12.06 -12.74
C LYS A 342 -5.25 11.54 -11.36
N ILE A 343 -3.96 11.31 -11.11
CA ILE A 343 -3.45 10.86 -9.81
C ILE A 343 -3.73 11.91 -8.73
N ARG A 344 -3.46 13.19 -9.01
CA ARG A 344 -3.77 14.29 -8.09
C ARG A 344 -5.26 14.35 -7.74
N LEU A 345 -6.14 14.28 -8.75
CA LEU A 345 -7.60 14.27 -8.52
C LEU A 345 -8.05 13.04 -7.71
N ALA A 346 -7.41 11.89 -7.91
CA ALA A 346 -7.68 10.70 -7.11
C ALA A 346 -7.25 10.89 -5.64
N LYS A 347 -6.07 11.50 -5.40
CA LYS A 347 -5.62 11.89 -4.06
C LYS A 347 -6.63 12.82 -3.39
N GLU A 348 -7.08 13.87 -4.06
CA GLU A 348 -8.07 14.82 -3.52
C GLU A 348 -9.38 14.14 -3.10
N ARG A 349 -9.88 13.20 -3.91
CA ARG A 349 -11.09 12.42 -3.58
C ARG A 349 -10.88 11.54 -2.35
N ILE A 350 -9.73 10.87 -2.25
CA ILE A 350 -9.39 10.03 -1.08
C ILE A 350 -9.25 10.90 0.17
N VAL A 351 -8.53 12.02 0.08
CA VAL A 351 -8.38 13.00 1.17
C VAL A 351 -9.74 13.45 1.69
N ALA A 352 -10.70 13.77 0.82
CA ALA A 352 -12.05 14.17 1.23
C ALA A 352 -12.78 13.06 2.01
N LYS A 353 -12.67 11.80 1.57
CA LYS A 353 -13.29 10.65 2.25
C LYS A 353 -12.66 10.38 3.61
N HIS A 354 -11.34 10.46 3.70
CA HIS A 354 -10.63 10.31 4.96
C HIS A 354 -10.92 11.47 5.92
N LYS A 355 -11.08 12.71 5.44
CA LYS A 355 -11.55 13.82 6.27
C LYS A 355 -12.89 13.51 6.92
N ASN A 356 -13.85 13.01 6.13
CA ASN A 356 -15.16 12.62 6.66
C ASN A 356 -15.05 11.47 7.67
N PHE A 357 -14.13 10.52 7.45
CA PHE A 357 -13.83 9.46 8.42
C PHE A 357 -13.29 10.04 9.74
N ILE A 358 -12.28 10.91 9.69
CA ILE A 358 -11.68 11.49 10.91
C ILE A 358 -12.71 12.28 11.71
N LEU A 359 -13.57 13.06 11.04
CA LEU A 359 -14.67 13.79 11.68
C LEU A 359 -15.78 12.88 12.25
N SER A 360 -15.78 11.59 11.91
CA SER A 360 -16.73 10.61 12.44
C SER A 360 -16.23 9.90 13.70
N LEU A 361 -14.95 10.06 14.06
CA LEU A 361 -14.41 9.53 15.30
C LEU A 361 -15.05 10.28 16.47
N LYS A 362 -15.70 9.53 17.37
CA LYS A 362 -16.39 10.06 18.54
C LYS A 362 -16.13 9.15 19.74
N LYS A 363 -16.16 9.75 20.93
CA LYS A 363 -16.11 9.05 22.21
C LYS A 363 -17.37 8.20 22.45
#